data_AF-A0ABD0V3Q3-F1
#
_entry.id   AF-A0ABD0V3Q3-F1
#
_cell.length_a   1.000
_cell.length_b   1.000
_cell.length_c   1.000
_cell.angle_alpha   90.00
_cell.angle_beta   90.00
_cell.angle_gamma   90.00
#
_symmetry.space_group_name_H-M   'P 1'
#
loop_
_entity.id
_entity.type
_entity.pdbx_description
1 polymer ?
#
loop_
_entity_poly.entity_id
_entity_poly.type
_entity_poly.pdbx_seq_one_letter_code
_entity_poly.pdbx_strand_id
1 'polypeptide(L)'
;MLVHRLCLLPPAMPVPVSSSFVQRFPTLASGRPRRPLMFQFCRARRRLIRYEEDNNVEEEEEEEEEEHGYNAEIAMLESYTESARSEVLLVGATVDGVVEQVLIFKGYSSCLSSRTAIDPSKSVLPAKAIIQSIDVIKGPFDPSCIDYLEKGLTFDEFIVRSKGKLRK
;
A
#
# COMPACT_ATOMS: atom_id res chain seq x y z
N MET A 1 40.74 -22.51 39.16
CA MET A 1 39.62 -21.62 39.51
C MET A 1 38.77 -21.47 38.25
N LEU A 2 37.73 -22.29 38.04
CA LEU A 2 36.34 -22.07 38.49
C LEU A 2 35.94 -20.59 38.29
N VAL A 3 35.04 -20.20 37.40
CA VAL A 3 33.69 -20.74 37.16
C VAL A 3 33.15 -20.34 35.78
N HIS A 4 32.57 -21.30 35.08
CA HIS A 4 31.69 -21.11 33.93
C HIS A 4 30.38 -20.44 34.40
N ARG A 5 29.96 -19.34 33.77
CA ARG A 5 28.59 -18.83 33.89
C ARG A 5 27.72 -19.41 32.77
N LEU A 6 26.97 -20.46 33.12
CA LEU A 6 25.77 -20.87 32.39
C LEU A 6 24.75 -19.72 32.44
N CYS A 7 24.41 -19.14 31.29
CA CYS A 7 23.18 -18.37 31.14
C CYS A 7 22.04 -19.36 30.92
N LEU A 8 21.21 -19.50 31.95
CA LEU A 8 20.00 -20.31 31.98
C LEU A 8 18.92 -19.65 31.11
N LEU A 9 18.35 -20.43 30.19
CA LEU A 9 17.12 -20.13 29.46
C LEU A 9 15.94 -19.97 30.46
N PRO A 10 15.02 -19.01 30.26
CA PRO A 10 13.77 -18.99 31.00
C PRO A 10 12.82 -20.12 30.56
N PRO A 11 12.00 -20.68 31.48
CA PRO A 11 11.09 -21.78 31.17
C PRO A 11 9.88 -21.32 30.34
N ALA A 12 9.50 -22.18 29.40
CA ALA A 12 8.30 -22.07 28.59
C ALA A 12 7.04 -22.15 29.47
N MET A 13 6.14 -21.18 29.30
CA MET A 13 4.81 -21.21 29.91
C MET A 13 3.83 -22.01 29.03
N PRO A 14 3.05 -22.94 29.60
CA PRO A 14 1.99 -23.63 28.88
C PRO A 14 0.75 -22.72 28.78
N VAL A 15 0.32 -22.44 27.55
CA VAL A 15 -1.00 -21.85 27.29
C VAL A 15 -2.08 -22.95 27.29
N PRO A 16 -3.20 -22.75 28.00
CA PRO A 16 -4.24 -23.75 28.12
C PRO A 16 -5.04 -23.89 26.82
N VAL A 17 -5.10 -25.13 26.34
CA VAL A 17 -6.20 -25.67 25.54
C VAL A 17 -7.48 -25.67 26.37
N SER A 18 -8.60 -25.24 25.77
CA SER A 18 -9.91 -25.89 25.83
C SER A 18 -11.03 -24.88 25.57
N SER A 19 -11.86 -25.17 24.57
CA SER A 19 -13.26 -25.57 24.80
C SER A 19 -14.11 -25.23 23.59
N SER A 20 -14.37 -26.26 22.79
CA SER A 20 -15.42 -26.32 21.79
C SER A 20 -16.78 -26.14 22.46
N PHE A 21 -17.31 -24.92 22.40
CA PHE A 21 -18.66 -24.63 22.84
C PHE A 21 -19.64 -24.86 21.69
N VAL A 22 -20.11 -26.10 21.57
CA VAL A 22 -21.24 -26.47 20.74
C VAL A 22 -22.50 -25.94 21.41
N GLN A 23 -23.12 -24.91 20.83
CA GLN A 23 -24.50 -24.55 21.15
C GLN A 23 -25.44 -24.93 20.01
N ARG A 24 -26.20 -25.98 20.29
CA ARG A 24 -27.37 -26.44 19.57
C ARG A 24 -28.52 -25.49 19.89
N PHE A 25 -29.00 -24.74 18.90
CA PHE A 25 -30.22 -23.94 19.04
C PHE A 25 -31.44 -24.72 18.54
N PRO A 26 -32.58 -24.67 19.26
CA PRO A 26 -33.80 -25.35 18.85
C PRO A 26 -34.52 -24.60 17.73
N THR A 27 -35.05 -25.39 16.80
CA THR A 27 -36.06 -24.99 15.82
C THR A 27 -37.37 -24.65 16.53
N LEU A 28 -37.92 -23.47 16.28
CA LEU A 28 -39.36 -23.23 16.42
C LEU A 28 -39.85 -22.33 15.27
N ALA A 29 -40.72 -22.90 14.46
CA ALA A 29 -41.52 -22.22 13.48
C ALA A 29 -42.72 -21.54 14.17
N SER A 30 -43.04 -20.31 13.81
CA SER A 30 -44.41 -19.84 13.57
C SER A 30 -44.39 -18.40 13.08
N GLY A 31 -45.18 -18.14 12.04
CA GLY A 31 -45.14 -16.91 11.26
C GLY A 31 -45.88 -15.72 11.87
N ARG A 32 -45.59 -14.55 11.28
CA ARG A 32 -46.51 -13.43 11.03
C ARG A 32 -45.86 -12.50 9.98
N PRO A 33 -46.67 -11.82 9.14
CA PRO A 33 -46.17 -11.11 7.97
C PRO A 33 -45.43 -9.84 8.38
N ARG A 34 -44.21 -9.68 7.88
CA ARG A 34 -43.46 -8.44 8.00
C ARG A 34 -44.01 -7.42 6.99
N ARG A 35 -44.56 -6.35 7.54
CA ARG A 35 -44.83 -5.08 6.85
C ARG A 35 -43.54 -4.61 6.13
N PRO A 36 -43.64 -3.95 4.97
CA PRO A 36 -42.46 -3.44 4.29
C PRO A 36 -41.82 -2.38 5.18
N LEU A 37 -40.62 -2.69 5.68
CA LEU A 37 -39.71 -1.67 6.18
C LEU A 37 -39.41 -0.76 5.00
N MET A 38 -39.95 0.45 5.04
CA MET A 38 -39.40 1.56 4.28
C MET A 38 -37.89 1.52 4.52
N PHE A 39 -37.13 1.33 3.45
CA PHE A 39 -35.70 1.56 3.44
C PHE A 39 -35.48 3.00 3.89
N GLN A 40 -35.30 3.18 5.19
CA GLN A 40 -34.61 4.33 5.74
C GLN A 40 -33.19 4.19 5.21
N PHE A 41 -32.97 4.69 4.00
CA PHE A 41 -31.63 5.06 3.58
C PHE A 41 -31.11 5.97 4.67
N CYS A 42 -30.23 5.43 5.51
CA CYS A 42 -29.38 6.24 6.35
C CYS A 42 -28.67 7.20 5.39
N ARG A 43 -29.19 8.42 5.31
CA ARG A 43 -28.48 9.59 4.76
C ARG A 43 -27.34 9.90 5.74
N ALA A 44 -26.38 8.99 5.83
CA ALA A 44 -25.04 9.35 6.23
C ALA A 44 -24.60 10.37 5.19
N ARG A 45 -24.79 11.65 5.52
CA ARG A 45 -24.16 12.74 4.79
C ARG A 45 -22.69 12.38 4.79
N ARG A 46 -22.14 11.98 3.64
CA ARG A 46 -20.69 11.99 3.45
C ARG A 46 -20.28 13.38 3.90
N ARG A 47 -19.43 13.49 4.93
CA ARG A 47 -18.74 14.74 5.21
C ARG A 47 -18.01 15.07 3.92
N LEU A 48 -18.58 15.99 3.15
CA LEU A 48 -17.86 16.65 2.09
C LEU A 48 -16.76 17.39 2.84
N ILE A 49 -15.53 16.90 2.74
CA ILE A 49 -14.35 17.64 3.20
C ILE A 49 -14.35 18.89 2.31
N ARG A 50 -14.91 19.99 2.82
CA ARG A 50 -14.59 21.30 2.28
C ARG A 50 -13.17 21.54 2.71
N TYR A 51 -12.24 21.48 1.77
CA TYR A 51 -11.01 22.22 1.93
C TYR A 51 -11.45 23.67 2.07
N GLU A 52 -11.39 24.22 3.29
CA GLU A 52 -11.57 25.65 3.48
C GLU A 52 -10.30 26.26 2.89
N GLU A 53 -10.45 26.93 1.75
CA GLU A 53 -9.40 27.72 1.14
C GLU A 53 -9.13 28.92 2.06
N ASP A 54 -8.28 28.70 3.07
CA ASP A 54 -7.63 29.77 3.81
C ASP A 54 -6.70 30.50 2.84
N ASN A 55 -7.30 31.46 2.12
CA ASN A 55 -6.65 32.45 1.29
C ASN A 55 -5.91 33.43 2.21
N ASN A 56 -4.71 33.07 2.64
CA ASN A 56 -3.65 34.02 3.05
C ASN A 56 -2.32 33.29 3.25
N VAL A 57 -1.59 33.07 2.16
CA VAL A 57 -0.13 33.02 2.16
C VAL A 57 0.31 33.85 0.95
N GLU A 58 0.63 35.12 1.23
CA GLU A 58 1.47 35.93 0.35
C GLU A 58 2.93 35.49 0.54
N GLU A 59 3.74 35.74 -0.49
CA GLU A 59 5.21 35.59 -0.60
C GLU A 59 5.72 34.38 -1.39
N GLU A 60 5.63 34.55 -2.72
CA GLU A 60 6.73 34.38 -3.70
C GLU A 60 7.80 33.32 -3.41
N GLU A 61 7.53 32.09 -3.86
CA GLU A 61 8.58 31.30 -4.49
C GLU A 61 8.22 31.22 -5.97
N GLU A 62 8.94 31.97 -6.82
CA GLU A 62 9.02 31.66 -8.25
C GLU A 62 9.74 30.31 -8.37
N GLU A 63 9.07 29.23 -7.97
CA GLU A 63 9.51 27.87 -8.24
C GLU A 63 9.44 27.74 -9.76
N GLU A 64 10.61 27.62 -10.38
CA GLU A 64 10.75 27.17 -11.76
C GLU A 64 9.73 26.03 -11.99
N GLU A 65 8.62 26.33 -12.68
CA GLU A 65 7.62 25.35 -13.17
C GLU A 65 8.25 24.49 -14.28
N GLU A 66 9.49 24.06 -14.08
CA GLU A 66 10.23 23.17 -14.94
C GLU A 66 9.70 21.76 -14.73
N GLU A 67 8.61 21.49 -15.44
CA GLU A 67 8.30 20.17 -15.99
C GLU A 67 8.31 19.06 -14.93
N HIS A 68 7.37 19.14 -13.97
CA HIS A 68 6.92 17.95 -13.23
C HIS A 68 6.14 17.04 -14.19
N GLY A 69 6.85 16.51 -15.17
CA GLY A 69 6.33 15.82 -16.34
C GLY A 69 5.82 14.43 -16.00
N TYR A 70 5.00 13.90 -16.89
CA TYR A 70 4.46 12.55 -16.79
C TYR A 70 5.58 11.50 -16.92
N ASN A 71 5.75 10.67 -15.90
CA ASN A 71 6.69 9.56 -15.94
C ASN A 71 6.02 8.29 -16.48
N ALA A 72 6.37 7.90 -17.70
CA ALA A 72 5.80 6.74 -18.37
C ALA A 72 6.17 5.39 -17.71
N GLU A 73 7.34 5.32 -17.07
CA GLU A 73 7.79 4.11 -16.38
C GLU A 73 6.92 3.84 -15.16
N ILE A 74 6.67 4.87 -14.34
CA ILE A 74 5.79 4.77 -13.17
C ILE A 74 4.37 4.39 -13.58
N ALA A 75 3.81 5.00 -14.60
CA ALA A 75 2.47 4.67 -15.08
C ALA A 75 2.34 3.21 -15.56
N MET A 76 3.40 2.67 -16.15
CA MET A 76 3.43 1.26 -16.54
C MET A 76 3.52 0.34 -15.32
N LEU A 77 4.29 0.70 -14.28
CA LEU A 77 4.32 -0.05 -13.02
C LEU A 77 2.97 0.00 -12.28
N GLU A 78 2.28 1.14 -12.29
CA GLU A 78 0.93 1.29 -11.78
C GLU A 78 -0.04 0.33 -12.50
N SER A 79 -0.05 0.38 -13.84
CA SER A 79 -0.87 -0.50 -14.68
C SER A 79 -0.60 -1.99 -14.41
N TYR A 80 0.66 -2.34 -14.15
CA TYR A 80 1.03 -3.70 -13.76
C TYR A 80 0.40 -4.10 -12.43
N THR A 81 0.56 -3.29 -11.37
CA THR A 81 0.04 -3.61 -10.03
C THR A 81 -1.49 -3.57 -9.95
N GLU A 82 -2.15 -2.83 -10.84
CA GLU A 82 -3.60 -2.86 -10.98
C GLU A 82 -4.10 -4.26 -11.39
N SER A 83 -3.35 -4.92 -12.29
CA SER A 83 -3.62 -6.29 -12.74
C SER A 83 -3.12 -7.33 -11.71
N ALA A 84 -1.91 -7.15 -11.19
CA ALA A 84 -1.27 -8.05 -10.23
C ALA A 84 -1.47 -7.60 -8.77
N ARG A 85 -2.72 -7.56 -8.30
CA ARG A 85 -3.09 -7.00 -6.98
C ARG A 85 -2.52 -7.72 -5.75
N SER A 86 -1.92 -8.90 -5.93
CA SER A 86 -1.23 -9.66 -4.88
C SER A 86 0.24 -9.26 -4.72
N GLU A 87 0.73 -8.33 -5.55
CA GLU A 87 2.11 -7.84 -5.53
C GLU A 87 2.12 -6.33 -5.24
N VAL A 88 3.14 -5.91 -4.53
CA VAL A 88 3.46 -4.51 -4.22
C VAL A 88 4.85 -4.25 -4.76
N LEU A 89 5.06 -3.11 -5.39
CA LEU A 89 6.38 -2.72 -5.87
C LEU A 89 6.93 -1.64 -4.95
N LEU A 90 8.16 -1.81 -4.52
CA LEU A 90 8.94 -0.76 -3.86
C LEU A 90 10.02 -0.32 -4.83
N VAL A 91 9.89 0.91 -5.33
CA VAL A 91 10.72 1.47 -6.38
C VAL A 91 11.69 2.47 -5.74
N GLY A 92 12.98 2.26 -5.97
CA GLY A 92 14.02 3.25 -5.70
C GLY A 92 14.31 4.01 -6.98
N ALA A 93 14.10 5.32 -6.97
CA ALA A 93 14.39 6.19 -8.09
C ALA A 93 15.29 7.33 -7.66
N THR A 94 16.05 7.90 -8.61
CA THR A 94 16.86 9.09 -8.36
C THR A 94 16.28 10.28 -9.10
N VAL A 95 16.05 11.35 -8.35
CA VAL A 95 15.60 12.65 -8.84
C VAL A 95 16.66 13.66 -8.41
N ASP A 96 17.32 14.32 -9.37
CA ASP A 96 18.35 15.33 -9.10
C ASP A 96 19.47 14.87 -8.13
N GLY A 97 19.82 13.59 -8.18
CA GLY A 97 20.84 12.99 -7.31
C GLY A 97 20.34 12.55 -5.93
N VAL A 98 19.07 12.79 -5.60
CA VAL A 98 18.42 12.32 -4.38
C VAL A 98 17.69 11.01 -4.65
N VAL A 99 17.91 10.00 -3.81
CA VAL A 99 17.20 8.72 -3.90
C VAL A 99 15.85 8.84 -3.19
N GLU A 100 14.77 8.71 -3.94
CA GLU A 100 13.40 8.65 -3.43
C GLU A 100 12.87 7.21 -3.49
N GLN A 101 12.10 6.84 -2.47
CA GLN A 101 11.38 5.57 -2.44
C GLN A 101 9.90 5.77 -2.73
N VAL A 102 9.38 4.99 -3.67
CA VAL A 102 7.98 5.02 -4.09
C VAL A 102 7.38 3.63 -3.93
N LEU A 103 6.27 3.56 -3.20
CA LEU A 103 5.47 2.35 -3.07
C LEU A 103 4.37 2.36 -4.12
N ILE A 104 4.24 1.29 -4.91
CA ILE A 104 3.19 1.14 -5.92
C ILE A 104 2.34 -0.08 -5.58
N PHE A 105 1.03 0.14 -5.42
CA PHE A 105 0.08 -0.90 -5.06
C PHE A 105 -1.30 -0.63 -5.67
N LYS A 106 -1.88 -1.65 -6.31
CA LYS A 106 -3.23 -1.61 -6.90
C LYS A 106 -3.46 -0.41 -7.85
N GLY A 107 -2.45 -0.02 -8.62
CA GLY A 107 -2.55 1.08 -9.58
C GLY A 107 -2.31 2.46 -9.00
N TYR A 108 -1.88 2.57 -7.75
CA TYR A 108 -1.52 3.86 -7.14
C TYR A 108 -0.08 3.85 -6.68
N SER A 109 0.61 4.97 -6.90
CA SER A 109 1.95 5.24 -6.37
C SER A 109 1.89 6.20 -5.18
N SER A 110 2.83 6.06 -4.25
CA SER A 110 3.02 6.99 -3.13
C SER A 110 4.50 7.11 -2.78
N CYS A 111 4.98 8.33 -2.62
CA CYS A 111 6.29 8.58 -2.04
C CYS A 111 6.30 8.15 -0.57
N LEU A 112 7.41 7.57 -0.15
CA LEU A 112 7.71 7.25 1.26
C LEU A 112 8.70 8.24 1.87
N SER A 113 9.50 8.90 1.04
CA SER A 113 10.53 9.86 1.46
C SER A 113 10.04 11.30 1.47
N SER A 114 9.10 11.64 0.58
CA SER A 114 8.60 12.99 0.33
C SER A 114 7.07 13.02 0.34
N ARG A 115 6.49 14.21 0.18
CA ARG A 115 5.04 14.40 0.16
C ARG A 115 4.48 13.94 -1.19
N THR A 116 3.52 13.02 -1.17
CA THR A 116 2.79 12.64 -2.38
C THR A 116 1.85 13.77 -2.80
N ALA A 117 1.78 14.06 -4.11
CA ALA A 117 0.85 15.04 -4.66
C ALA A 117 -0.60 14.67 -4.32
N ILE A 118 -1.44 15.68 -4.07
CA ILE A 118 -2.87 15.49 -3.76
C ILE A 118 -3.66 15.12 -5.01
N ASP A 119 -3.23 15.61 -6.18
CA ASP A 119 -3.87 15.33 -7.46
C ASP A 119 -3.39 13.97 -8.02
N PRO A 120 -4.28 12.96 -8.12
CA PRO A 120 -3.93 11.64 -8.63
C PRO A 120 -3.59 11.62 -10.13
N SER A 121 -3.88 12.71 -10.86
CA SER A 121 -3.54 12.83 -12.28
C SER A 121 -2.07 13.19 -12.48
N LYS A 122 -1.40 13.68 -11.44
CA LYS A 122 0.03 14.02 -11.46
C LYS A 122 0.86 12.80 -11.09
N SER A 123 1.93 12.56 -11.84
CA SER A 123 2.86 11.48 -11.50
C SER A 123 3.59 11.81 -10.20
N VAL A 124 3.83 10.77 -9.39
CA VAL A 124 4.51 10.90 -8.10
C VAL A 124 5.99 11.24 -8.25
N LEU A 125 6.63 10.75 -9.32
CA LEU A 125 8.00 11.13 -9.69
C LEU A 125 7.98 11.96 -10.97
N PRO A 126 8.89 12.93 -11.14
CA PRO A 126 8.99 13.72 -12.37
C PRO A 126 9.47 12.87 -13.54
N ALA A 127 9.28 13.36 -14.77
CA ALA A 127 9.70 12.67 -15.99
C ALA A 127 11.22 12.40 -16.06
N LYS A 128 12.04 13.24 -15.42
CA LYS A 128 13.51 13.07 -15.33
C LYS A 128 13.98 12.01 -14.34
N ALA A 129 13.07 11.44 -13.55
CA ALA A 129 13.42 10.45 -12.53
C ALA A 129 13.96 9.17 -13.17
N ILE A 130 15.08 8.66 -12.65
CA ILE A 130 15.70 7.43 -13.13
C ILE A 130 15.40 6.30 -12.15
N ILE A 131 14.71 5.26 -12.58
CA ILE A 131 14.47 4.07 -11.75
C ILE A 131 15.77 3.28 -11.59
N GLN A 132 16.25 3.16 -10.36
CA GLN A 132 17.47 2.41 -10.04
C GLN A 132 17.17 0.94 -9.71
N SER A 133 16.13 0.71 -8.92
CA SER A 133 15.82 -0.62 -8.40
C SER A 133 14.33 -0.80 -8.15
N ILE A 134 13.83 -2.00 -8.42
CA ILE A 134 12.47 -2.42 -8.15
C ILE A 134 12.53 -3.67 -7.28
N ASP A 135 11.98 -3.57 -6.08
CA ASP A 135 11.72 -4.70 -5.20
C ASP A 135 10.27 -5.12 -5.36
N VAL A 136 10.03 -6.44 -5.45
CA VAL A 136 8.68 -6.98 -5.48
C VAL A 136 8.35 -7.65 -4.17
N ILE A 137 7.28 -7.17 -3.55
CA ILE A 137 6.83 -7.53 -2.21
C ILE A 137 5.47 -8.21 -2.35
N LYS A 138 5.21 -9.19 -1.49
CA LYS A 138 3.91 -9.83 -1.39
C LYS A 138 2.89 -8.86 -0.78
N GLY A 139 1.76 -8.66 -1.47
CA GLY A 139 0.65 -7.87 -0.97
C GLY A 139 -0.25 -8.66 0.00
N PRO A 140 -0.95 -7.98 0.92
CA PRO A 140 -0.91 -6.53 1.18
C PRO A 140 0.39 -6.09 1.88
N PHE A 141 0.81 -4.85 1.66
CA PHE A 141 2.02 -4.30 2.28
C PHE A 141 1.86 -4.19 3.80
N ASP A 142 2.71 -4.90 4.55
CA ASP A 142 2.86 -4.76 5.99
C ASP A 142 4.25 -4.17 6.31
N PRO A 143 4.33 -2.92 6.79
CA PRO A 143 5.61 -2.29 7.10
C PRO A 143 6.33 -2.94 8.29
N SER A 144 5.63 -3.68 9.14
CA SER A 144 6.23 -4.35 10.30
C SER A 144 6.91 -5.66 9.92
N CYS A 145 6.49 -6.28 8.81
CA CYS A 145 7.00 -7.56 8.32
C CYS A 145 6.92 -7.60 6.78
N ILE A 146 7.94 -7.05 6.13
CA ILE A 146 7.98 -6.98 4.66
C ILE A 146 8.39 -8.34 4.06
N ASP A 147 7.45 -8.97 3.35
CA ASP A 147 7.66 -10.24 2.63
C ASP A 147 8.15 -9.99 1.19
N TYR A 148 9.46 -9.99 0.99
CA TYR A 148 10.05 -9.81 -0.35
C TYR A 148 9.98 -11.09 -1.19
N LEU A 149 9.46 -10.96 -2.41
CA LEU A 149 9.47 -12.01 -3.44
C LEU A 149 10.76 -11.93 -4.27
N GLU A 150 11.11 -10.73 -4.71
CA GLU A 150 12.34 -10.44 -5.47
C GLU A 150 12.86 -9.06 -5.09
N LYS A 151 14.18 -8.84 -5.23
CA LYS A 151 14.85 -7.59 -4.84
C LYS A 151 15.81 -7.13 -5.92
N GLY A 152 16.00 -5.81 -5.98
CA GLY A 152 17.06 -5.16 -6.75
C GLY A 152 16.93 -5.35 -8.26
N LEU A 153 15.71 -5.50 -8.78
CA LEU A 153 15.50 -5.63 -10.22
C LEU A 153 15.75 -4.29 -10.89
N THR A 154 16.46 -4.30 -12.00
CA THR A 154 16.46 -3.15 -12.91
C THR A 154 15.11 -3.03 -13.63
N PHE A 155 14.83 -1.86 -14.20
CA PHE A 155 13.59 -1.65 -14.94
C PHE A 155 13.44 -2.67 -16.09
N ASP A 156 14.49 -2.89 -16.87
CA ASP A 156 14.47 -3.83 -18.00
C ASP A 156 14.23 -5.29 -17.57
N GLU A 157 14.88 -5.74 -16.48
CA GLU A 157 14.65 -7.07 -15.91
C GLU A 157 13.19 -7.23 -15.48
N PHE A 158 12.60 -6.19 -14.89
CA PHE A 158 11.20 -6.17 -14.52
C PHE A 158 10.27 -6.25 -15.74
N ILE A 159 10.58 -5.57 -16.86
CA ILE A 159 9.82 -5.69 -18.11
C ILE A 159 9.83 -7.14 -18.62
N VAL A 160 10.99 -7.78 -18.63
CA VAL A 160 11.12 -9.17 -19.09
C VAL A 160 10.31 -10.11 -18.19
N ARG A 161 10.42 -9.95 -16.87
CA ARG A 161 9.65 -10.70 -15.88
C ARG A 161 8.13 -10.53 -16.07
N SER A 162 7.66 -9.29 -16.17
CA SER A 162 6.23 -8.97 -16.26
C SER A 162 5.59 -9.53 -17.54
N LYS A 163 6.28 -9.48 -18.68
CA LYS A 163 5.84 -10.09 -19.95
C LYS A 163 5.66 -11.61 -19.86
N GLY A 164 6.48 -12.30 -19.08
CA GLY A 164 6.36 -13.76 -18.88
C GLY A 164 5.11 -14.17 -18.10
N LYS A 165 4.60 -13.28 -17.23
CA LYS A 165 3.45 -13.54 -16.35
C LYS A 165 2.10 -13.23 -17.01
N LEU A 166 2.07 -12.30 -17.95
CA LEU A 166 0.85 -11.88 -18.67
C LEU A 166 0.40 -12.87 -19.77
N ARG A 167 1.22 -13.89 -20.09
CA ARG A 167 0.94 -14.87 -21.16
C ARG A 167 0.36 -16.21 -20.68
N LYS A 168 -0.05 -16.31 -19.41
CA LYS A 168 -0.70 -17.49 -18.82
C LYS A 168 -2.13 -17.15 -18.41
#